data_AF-A0A2V5JJG5-F1
#
_entry.id   AF-A0A2V5JJG5-F1
#
_cell.length_a   1.000
_cell.length_b   1.000
_cell.length_c   1.000
_cell.angle_alpha   90.00
_cell.angle_beta   90.00
_cell.angle_gamma   90.00
#
_symmetry.space_group_name_H-M   'P 1'
#
loop_
_entity.id
_entity.type
_entity.pdbx_description
1 polymer ?
#
loop_
_entity_poly.entity_id
_entity_poly.type
_entity_poly.pdbx_seq_one_letter_code
_entity_poly.pdbx_strand_id
1 'polypeptide(L)'
;MADPESLRQITRSPAPLSTWFGVVLLFTLFGVIVLAVIGPLPRGSDYEQTRAKKRMENLKTSREDAEKALNTYAWVDKNKGVVRIPISRAMEVTIAQLAQRKPMQAGPIATPAPETQATAVSTSPAPAGSPRPTAAQPSPQASAPATQGAAVSSPPPSGAVSPSPAAVQSPPAPASAAPAKTP
;
A
#
# COMPACT_ATOMS: atom_id res chain seq x y z
N MET A 1 -33.03 62.55 -33.72
CA MET A 1 -31.60 62.60 -33.38
C MET A 1 -31.55 62.43 -31.87
N ALA A 2 -30.99 61.33 -31.37
CA ALA A 2 -30.88 61.08 -29.94
C ALA A 2 -29.58 61.71 -29.44
N ASP A 3 -29.67 62.53 -28.39
CA ASP A 3 -28.55 63.33 -27.90
C ASP A 3 -27.45 62.45 -27.28
N PRO A 4 -26.17 62.63 -27.67
CA PRO A 4 -25.04 61.85 -27.16
C PRO A 4 -24.75 62.09 -25.67
N GLU A 5 -25.38 63.09 -25.06
CA GLU A 5 -25.25 63.43 -23.64
C GLU A 5 -26.05 62.48 -22.73
N SER A 6 -27.15 61.88 -23.20
CA SER A 6 -27.97 60.96 -22.39
C SER A 6 -27.25 59.63 -22.10
N LEU A 7 -26.31 59.22 -22.96
CA LEU A 7 -25.53 58.00 -22.79
C LEU A 7 -24.41 58.14 -21.75
N ARG A 8 -23.96 59.36 -21.45
CA ARG A 8 -22.93 59.61 -20.42
C ARG A 8 -23.50 59.80 -19.02
N GLN A 9 -24.79 60.10 -18.91
CA GLN A 9 -25.46 60.32 -17.63
C GLN A 9 -25.85 59.02 -16.90
N ILE A 10 -25.93 57.91 -17.63
CA ILE A 10 -26.22 56.57 -17.08
C ILE A 10 -24.96 55.94 -16.46
N THR A 11 -23.78 56.48 -16.75
CA THR A 11 -22.52 55.99 -16.20
C THR A 11 -22.12 56.79 -14.97
N ARG A 12 -22.30 56.16 -13.80
CA ARG A 12 -21.75 56.53 -12.48
C ARG A 12 -22.72 57.25 -11.55
N SER A 13 -23.86 56.63 -11.30
CA SER A 13 -24.44 56.70 -9.96
C SER A 13 -23.47 56.03 -8.98
N PRO A 14 -22.98 56.72 -7.93
CA PRO A 14 -22.29 56.04 -6.85
C PRO A 14 -23.28 55.03 -6.27
N ALA A 15 -22.85 53.76 -6.17
CA ALA A 15 -23.71 52.73 -5.61
C ALA A 15 -24.23 53.22 -4.25
N PRO A 16 -25.55 53.16 -3.98
CA PRO A 16 -26.05 53.56 -2.68
C PRO A 16 -25.38 52.68 -1.62
N LEU A 17 -25.04 53.24 -0.47
CA LEU A 17 -24.33 52.54 0.61
C LEU A 17 -24.97 51.17 0.96
N SER A 18 -26.28 51.05 0.77
CA SER A 18 -27.05 49.80 0.88
C SER A 18 -26.55 48.67 -0.05
N THR A 19 -26.24 48.96 -1.31
CA THR A 19 -25.67 47.97 -2.24
C THR A 19 -24.29 47.52 -1.79
N TRP A 20 -23.47 48.43 -1.24
CA TRP A 20 -22.18 48.08 -0.66
C TRP A 20 -22.34 47.17 0.56
N PHE A 21 -23.27 47.49 1.48
CA PHE A 21 -23.60 46.62 2.62
C PHE A 21 -24.14 45.26 2.17
N GLY A 22 -24.97 45.21 1.13
CA GLY A 22 -25.47 43.96 0.55
C GLY A 22 -24.35 43.08 0.00
N VAL A 23 -23.37 43.67 -0.68
CA VAL A 23 -22.19 42.95 -1.20
C VAL A 23 -21.31 42.44 -0.04
N VAL A 24 -21.07 43.27 0.98
CA VAL A 24 -20.30 42.87 2.17
C VAL A 24 -21.01 41.78 2.96
N LEU A 25 -22.33 41.88 3.13
CA LEU A 25 -23.16 40.87 3.78
C LEU A 25 -23.11 39.55 3.00
N LEU A 26 -23.15 39.61 1.67
CA LEU A 26 -23.09 38.42 0.83
C LEU A 26 -21.71 37.74 0.92
N PHE A 27 -20.63 38.51 0.91
CA PHE A 27 -19.27 37.98 1.06
C PHE A 27 -19.02 37.42 2.46
N THR A 28 -19.52 38.06 3.51
CA THR A 28 -19.42 37.55 4.88
C THR A 28 -20.24 36.28 5.06
N LEU A 29 -21.48 36.25 4.57
CA LEU A 29 -22.30 35.05 4.60
C LEU A 29 -21.65 33.90 3.82
N PHE A 30 -21.14 34.18 2.62
CA PHE A 30 -20.43 33.20 1.81
C PHE A 30 -19.15 32.70 2.51
N GLY A 31 -18.36 33.59 3.11
CA GLY A 31 -17.17 33.23 3.88
C GLY A 31 -17.50 32.35 5.09
N VAL A 32 -18.59 32.63 5.81
CA VAL A 32 -19.07 31.80 6.92
C VAL A 32 -19.52 30.43 6.42
N ILE A 33 -20.25 30.35 5.31
CA ILE A 33 -20.69 29.08 4.71
C ILE A 33 -19.48 28.25 4.26
N VAL A 34 -18.52 28.85 3.56
CA VAL A 34 -17.27 28.20 3.13
C VAL A 34 -16.48 27.71 4.35
N LEU A 35 -16.36 28.50 5.41
CA LEU A 35 -15.67 28.10 6.63
C LEU A 35 -16.41 26.97 7.37
N ALA A 36 -17.73 26.99 7.39
CA ALA A 36 -18.54 25.93 7.98
C ALA A 36 -18.46 24.60 7.19
N VAL A 37 -18.30 24.67 5.87
CA VAL A 37 -18.20 23.48 4.99
C VAL A 37 -16.77 22.95 4.88
N ILE A 38 -15.77 23.82 4.77
CA ILE A 38 -14.35 23.47 4.56
C ILE A 38 -13.55 23.38 5.88
N GLY A 39 -14.01 24.04 6.94
CA GLY A 39 -13.41 23.98 8.28
C GLY A 39 -13.40 22.59 8.91
N PRO A 40 -14.47 21.77 8.77
CA PRO A 40 -14.51 20.42 9.33
C PRO A 40 -13.71 19.38 8.54
N LEU A 41 -13.14 19.71 7.36
CA LEU A 41 -12.38 18.74 6.59
C LEU A 41 -11.05 18.43 7.31
N PRO A 42 -10.79 17.16 7.67
CA PRO A 42 -9.60 16.77 8.41
C PRO A 42 -8.35 17.13 7.58
N ARG A 43 -7.58 18.11 8.07
CA ARG A 43 -6.39 18.59 7.39
C ARG A 43 -5.24 17.58 7.56
N GLY A 44 -4.85 16.95 6.46
CA GLY A 44 -3.49 16.47 6.17
C GLY A 44 -2.96 15.24 6.92
N SER A 45 -3.52 14.84 8.06
CA SER A 45 -2.95 13.73 8.86
C SER A 45 -3.63 12.37 8.65
N ASP A 46 -4.83 12.34 8.06
CA ASP A 46 -5.64 11.12 7.99
C ASP A 46 -5.07 10.08 7.00
N TYR A 47 -4.48 10.54 5.89
CA TYR A 47 -3.90 9.66 4.89
C TYR A 47 -2.69 8.88 5.44
N GLU A 48 -1.75 9.59 6.07
CA GLU A 48 -0.57 8.97 6.68
C GLU A 48 -0.93 8.11 7.89
N GLN A 49 -1.92 8.53 8.70
CA GLN A 49 -2.43 7.71 9.79
C GLN A 49 -3.09 6.43 9.29
N THR A 50 -3.90 6.50 8.23
CA THR A 50 -4.55 5.33 7.63
C THR A 50 -3.51 4.38 7.06
N ARG A 51 -2.47 4.90 6.38
CA ARG A 51 -1.37 4.07 5.88
C ARG A 51 -0.54 3.44 7.00
N ALA A 52 -0.28 4.18 8.07
CA ALA A 52 0.41 3.67 9.25
C ALA A 52 -0.41 2.56 9.93
N LYS A 53 -1.72 2.78 10.15
CA LYS A 53 -2.64 1.78 10.69
C LYS A 53 -2.65 0.50 9.85
N LYS A 54 -2.75 0.63 8.53
CA LYS A 54 -2.71 -0.53 7.61
C LYS A 54 -1.39 -1.30 7.69
N ARG A 55 -0.25 -0.60 7.82
CA ARG A 55 1.05 -1.25 8.02
C ARG A 55 1.10 -2.01 9.35
N MET A 56 0.59 -1.42 10.43
CA MET A 56 0.55 -2.06 11.74
C MET A 56 -0.37 -3.27 11.75
N GLU A 57 -1.53 -3.20 11.10
CA GLU A 57 -2.47 -4.30 10.98
C GLU A 57 -1.86 -5.48 10.21
N ASN A 58 -1.30 -5.22 9.01
CA ASN A 58 -0.62 -6.26 8.24
C ASN A 58 0.50 -6.95 9.03
N LEU A 59 1.26 -6.17 9.79
CA LEU A 59 2.34 -6.68 10.63
C LEU A 59 1.76 -7.56 11.75
N LYS A 60 0.71 -7.09 12.44
CA LYS A 60 0.03 -7.86 13.48
C LYS A 60 -0.51 -9.17 12.94
N THR A 61 -1.21 -9.16 11.82
CA THR A 61 -1.72 -10.38 11.17
C THR A 61 -0.58 -11.33 10.82
N SER A 62 0.51 -10.84 10.21
CA SER A 62 1.66 -11.69 9.89
C SER A 62 2.33 -12.28 11.13
N ARG A 63 2.36 -11.56 12.25
CA ARG A 63 2.89 -12.07 13.53
C ARG A 63 1.98 -13.13 14.12
N GLU A 64 0.67 -12.89 14.14
CA GLU A 64 -0.32 -13.86 14.65
C GLU A 64 -0.33 -15.14 13.83
N ASP A 65 -0.27 -15.03 12.50
CA ASP A 65 -0.15 -16.17 11.60
C ASP A 65 1.14 -16.95 11.85
N ALA A 66 2.26 -16.25 12.04
CA ALA A 66 3.55 -16.87 12.37
C ALA A 66 3.53 -17.56 13.74
N GLU A 67 2.98 -16.92 14.77
CA GLU A 67 2.85 -17.51 16.11
C GLU A 67 1.96 -18.75 16.09
N LYS A 68 0.84 -18.71 15.38
CA LYS A 68 -0.03 -19.86 15.19
C LYS A 68 0.71 -20.98 14.45
N ALA A 69 1.39 -20.64 13.37
CA ALA A 69 2.22 -21.55 12.58
C ALA A 69 3.34 -22.23 13.40
N LEU A 70 3.89 -21.55 14.41
CA LEU A 70 4.97 -22.04 15.28
C LEU A 70 4.44 -22.89 16.44
N ASN A 71 3.23 -22.64 16.92
CA ASN A 71 2.69 -23.28 18.14
C ASN A 71 1.64 -24.37 17.85
N THR A 72 1.22 -24.53 16.60
CA THR A 72 0.20 -25.52 16.23
C THR A 72 0.76 -26.60 15.31
N TYR A 73 0.13 -27.77 15.37
CA TYR A 73 0.37 -28.85 14.42
C TYR A 73 -0.32 -28.54 13.10
N ALA A 74 0.37 -28.75 11.99
CA ALA A 74 -0.19 -28.59 10.66
C ALA A 74 0.51 -29.51 9.66
N TRP A 75 -0.22 -29.90 8.61
CA TRP A 75 0.40 -30.55 7.46
C TRP A 75 1.15 -29.50 6.62
N VAL A 76 2.41 -29.78 6.29
CA VAL A 76 3.19 -28.95 5.34
C VAL A 76 2.98 -29.47 3.92
N ASP A 77 3.09 -30.80 3.76
CA ASP A 77 2.81 -31.48 2.50
C ASP A 77 2.14 -32.82 2.81
N LYS A 78 0.83 -32.89 2.59
CA LYS A 78 0.03 -34.11 2.84
C LYS A 78 0.42 -35.24 1.90
N ASN A 79 0.81 -34.95 0.67
CA ASN A 79 1.16 -35.96 -0.33
C ASN A 79 2.49 -36.64 0.02
N LYS A 80 3.41 -35.87 0.61
CA LYS A 80 4.72 -36.37 1.06
C LYS A 80 4.74 -36.84 2.51
N GLY A 81 3.61 -36.76 3.22
CA GLY A 81 3.55 -37.14 4.63
C GLY A 81 4.31 -36.18 5.57
N VAL A 82 4.59 -34.94 5.15
CA VAL A 82 5.38 -33.99 5.95
C VAL A 82 4.48 -33.14 6.84
N VAL A 83 4.68 -33.27 8.15
CA VAL A 83 3.99 -32.49 9.17
C VAL A 83 4.92 -31.47 9.83
N ARG A 84 4.37 -30.32 10.18
CA ARG A 84 4.98 -29.37 11.10
C ARG A 84 4.53 -29.71 12.52
N ILE A 85 5.51 -29.78 13.41
CA ILE A 85 5.31 -29.90 14.85
C ILE A 85 5.55 -28.53 15.51
N PRO A 86 4.87 -28.22 16.64
CA PRO A 86 5.10 -27.00 17.41
C PRO A 86 6.56 -26.88 17.84
N ILE A 87 7.05 -25.64 17.92
CA ILE A 87 8.46 -25.34 18.23
C ILE A 87 8.89 -25.95 19.57
N SER A 88 8.04 -25.90 20.61
CA SER A 88 8.33 -26.50 21.92
C SER A 88 8.59 -28.01 21.80
N ARG A 89 7.75 -28.70 21.02
CA ARG A 89 7.92 -30.14 20.79
C ARG A 89 9.10 -30.45 19.88
N ALA A 90 9.36 -29.60 18.88
CA ALA A 90 10.53 -29.73 18.02
C ALA A 90 11.81 -29.67 18.86
N MET A 91 11.92 -28.71 19.78
CA MET A 91 13.06 -28.60 20.68
C MET A 91 13.25 -29.88 21.51
N GLU A 92 12.21 -30.38 22.17
CA GLU A 92 12.28 -31.64 22.93
C GLU A 92 12.78 -32.82 22.09
N VAL A 93 12.22 -32.99 20.89
CA VAL A 93 12.59 -34.08 19.97
C VAL A 93 14.03 -33.92 19.51
N THR A 94 14.46 -32.70 19.17
CA THR A 94 15.84 -32.45 18.74
C THR A 94 16.85 -32.69 19.85
N ILE A 95 16.53 -32.31 21.10
CA ILE A 95 17.40 -32.59 22.25
C ILE A 95 17.54 -34.10 22.47
N ALA A 96 16.43 -34.83 22.43
CA ALA A 96 16.45 -36.29 22.55
C ALA A 96 17.27 -36.95 21.41
N GLN A 97 17.12 -36.46 20.18
CA GLN A 97 17.89 -36.94 19.03
C GLN A 97 19.39 -36.63 19.16
N LEU A 98 19.74 -35.43 19.64
CA LEU A 98 21.13 -35.04 19.90
C LEU A 98 21.76 -35.89 21.00
N ALA A 99 21.01 -36.17 22.08
CA ALA A 99 21.49 -37.02 23.17
C ALA A 99 21.81 -38.46 22.71
N GLN A 100 21.10 -38.95 21.69
CA GLN A 100 21.35 -40.27 21.08
C GLN A 100 22.49 -40.24 20.05
N ARG A 101 22.83 -39.08 19.50
CA ARG A 101 23.90 -38.92 18.51
C ARG A 101 25.24 -38.83 19.24
N LYS A 102 26.21 -39.64 18.81
CA LYS A 102 27.59 -39.51 19.29
C LYS A 102 28.16 -38.15 18.86
N PRO A 103 28.81 -37.39 19.76
CA PRO A 103 29.52 -36.18 19.39
C PRO A 103 30.59 -36.51 18.36
N MET A 104 30.58 -35.80 17.23
CA MET A 104 31.66 -35.88 16.25
C MET A 104 32.68 -34.79 16.57
N GLN A 105 33.96 -35.09 16.35
CA GLN A 105 35.04 -34.12 16.50
C GLN A 105 34.78 -32.95 15.54
N ALA A 106 34.89 -31.73 16.05
CA ALA A 106 34.77 -30.54 15.21
C ALA A 106 35.82 -30.62 14.08
N GLY A 107 35.40 -30.31 12.86
CA GLY A 107 36.31 -30.22 11.71
C GLY A 107 37.42 -29.18 11.95
N PRO A 108 38.52 -29.24 11.18
CA PRO A 108 39.63 -28.31 11.34
C PRO A 108 39.13 -26.86 11.27
N ILE A 109 39.50 -26.05 12.27
CA ILE A 109 39.25 -24.62 12.26
C ILE A 109 40.01 -24.08 11.05
N ALA A 110 39.30 -23.52 10.07
CA ALA A 110 39.94 -22.78 9.00
C ALA A 110 40.76 -21.67 9.66
N THR A 111 42.09 -21.74 9.53
CA THR A 111 42.98 -20.65 9.91
C THR A 111 42.45 -19.39 9.23
N PRO A 112 42.16 -18.30 9.96
CA PRO A 112 41.77 -17.05 9.32
C PRO A 112 42.86 -16.73 8.30
N ALA A 113 42.45 -16.57 7.03
CA ALA A 113 43.34 -16.00 6.04
C ALA A 113 43.88 -14.69 6.65
N PRO A 114 45.18 -14.39 6.53
CA PRO A 114 45.68 -13.11 6.97
C PRO A 114 44.83 -12.04 6.29
N GLU A 115 44.01 -11.36 7.08
CA GLU A 115 43.47 -10.07 6.70
C GLU A 115 44.71 -9.24 6.40
N THR A 116 45.07 -9.16 5.11
CA THR A 116 45.89 -8.07 4.64
C THR A 116 45.12 -6.86 5.11
N GLN A 117 45.67 -6.17 6.12
CA GLN A 117 45.20 -4.85 6.53
C GLN A 117 45.22 -3.99 5.28
N ALA A 118 44.13 -4.00 4.52
CA ALA A 118 43.72 -2.83 3.80
C ALA A 118 43.43 -1.83 4.91
N THR A 119 44.43 -0.99 5.19
CA THR A 119 44.24 0.26 5.91
C THR A 119 42.97 0.87 5.36
N ALA A 120 41.90 0.83 6.16
CA ALA A 120 40.65 1.49 5.84
C ALA A 120 40.95 2.99 5.88
N VAL A 121 41.34 3.54 4.73
CA VAL A 121 41.12 4.95 4.46
C VAL A 121 39.60 5.08 4.44
N SER A 122 39.04 5.63 5.51
CA SER A 122 37.67 6.11 5.56
C SER A 122 37.47 7.15 4.47
N THR A 123 37.09 6.73 3.27
CA THR A 123 36.42 7.60 2.31
C THR A 123 34.94 7.43 2.52
N SER A 124 34.43 8.15 3.52
CA SER A 124 33.00 8.47 3.59
C SER A 124 32.63 9.21 2.29
N PRO A 125 31.73 8.69 1.43
CA PRO A 125 31.24 9.49 0.33
C PRO A 125 30.37 10.59 0.92
N ALA A 126 30.87 11.82 0.87
CA ALA A 126 30.09 13.01 1.16
C ALA A 126 28.80 12.99 0.32
N PRO A 127 27.63 13.34 0.87
CA PRO A 127 26.41 13.45 0.09
C PRO A 127 26.61 14.58 -0.92
N ALA A 128 26.74 14.21 -2.20
CA ALA A 128 26.82 15.16 -3.30
C ALA A 128 25.56 16.03 -3.28
N GLY A 129 25.80 17.34 -3.17
CA GLY A 129 24.77 18.37 -3.07
C GLY A 129 23.82 18.37 -4.26
N SER A 130 22.63 18.88 -3.98
CA SER A 130 21.52 19.12 -4.90
C SER A 130 21.94 19.74 -6.24
N PRO A 131 21.41 19.28 -7.38
CA PRO A 131 21.66 19.93 -8.66
C PRO A 131 20.87 21.24 -8.73
N ARG A 132 21.58 22.37 -8.86
CA ARG A 132 21.00 23.66 -9.26
C ARG A 132 21.03 23.73 -10.80
N PRO A 133 19.94 24.12 -11.47
CA PRO A 133 19.88 24.16 -12.93
C PRO A 133 20.56 25.43 -13.44
N THR A 134 21.35 25.35 -14.49
CA THR A 134 21.72 26.53 -15.30
C THR A 134 21.83 26.14 -16.76
N ALA A 135 21.22 26.99 -17.58
CA ALA A 135 20.83 26.78 -18.96
C ALA A 135 21.96 27.03 -19.98
N ALA A 136 21.63 26.59 -21.21
CA ALA A 136 22.07 27.07 -22.51
C ALA A 136 23.43 26.62 -23.06
N GLN A 137 23.41 25.81 -24.14
CA GLN A 137 23.83 26.23 -25.49
C GLN A 137 23.48 25.17 -26.57
N PRO A 138 23.47 25.52 -27.88
CA PRO A 138 22.51 25.04 -28.85
C PRO A 138 23.07 23.96 -29.80
N SER A 139 22.14 23.34 -30.53
CA SER A 139 22.31 22.29 -31.54
C SER A 139 23.25 22.66 -32.70
N PRO A 140 23.70 21.65 -33.46
CA PRO A 140 23.14 21.54 -34.81
C PRO A 140 22.63 20.14 -35.18
N GLN A 141 21.63 20.20 -36.04
CA GLN A 141 20.76 19.18 -36.59
C GLN A 141 21.34 18.53 -37.87
N ALA A 142 20.71 17.42 -38.26
CA ALA A 142 20.79 16.63 -39.51
C ALA A 142 21.77 15.43 -39.45
N SER A 143 21.36 14.18 -39.71
CA SER A 143 20.51 13.72 -40.82
C SER A 143 19.63 12.49 -40.47
N ALA A 144 18.43 12.42 -41.04
CA ALA A 144 17.53 11.25 -41.09
C ALA A 144 17.82 10.40 -42.37
N PRO A 145 16.99 9.44 -42.84
CA PRO A 145 16.03 8.47 -42.25
C PRO A 145 16.20 7.01 -42.78
N ALA A 146 15.56 5.99 -42.18
CA ALA A 146 15.05 4.73 -42.82
C ALA A 146 14.47 3.77 -41.75
N THR A 147 13.15 3.74 -41.52
CA THR A 147 12.12 2.82 -42.08
C THR A 147 12.25 1.32 -41.74
N GLN A 148 11.15 0.83 -41.13
CA GLN A 148 10.53 -0.51 -41.18
C GLN A 148 10.98 -1.58 -40.17
N GLY A 149 9.99 -2.16 -39.48
CA GLY A 149 10.12 -3.44 -38.79
C GLY A 149 9.39 -3.62 -37.45
N ALA A 150 8.25 -2.97 -37.18
CA ALA A 150 7.44 -3.29 -36.00
C ALA A 150 6.61 -4.56 -36.26
N ALA A 151 7.17 -5.73 -35.91
CA ALA A 151 6.39 -6.95 -35.74
C ALA A 151 5.69 -6.89 -34.37
N VAL A 152 4.36 -6.82 -34.46
CA VAL A 152 3.40 -6.82 -33.35
C VAL A 152 3.32 -8.24 -32.78
N SER A 153 3.56 -8.40 -31.48
CA SER A 153 3.22 -9.63 -30.74
C SER A 153 2.44 -9.24 -29.49
N SER A 154 1.13 -9.11 -29.64
CA SER A 154 0.17 -9.01 -28.53
C SER A 154 -0.24 -10.42 -28.06
N PRO A 155 -0.33 -10.71 -26.74
CA PRO A 155 -1.12 -11.83 -26.24
C PRO A 155 -2.61 -11.44 -26.06
N PRO A 156 -3.56 -12.37 -26.26
CA PRO A 156 -4.99 -12.06 -26.36
C PRO A 156 -5.71 -11.92 -24.99
N PRO A 157 -6.82 -11.15 -24.93
CA PRO A 157 -7.79 -11.24 -23.84
C PRO A 157 -8.81 -12.35 -24.13
N SER A 158 -8.79 -13.42 -23.33
CA SER A 158 -9.79 -14.48 -23.43
C SER A 158 -10.86 -14.35 -22.35
N GLY A 159 -12.09 -14.11 -22.79
CA GLY A 159 -13.27 -14.85 -22.34
C GLY A 159 -13.95 -14.39 -21.04
N ALA A 160 -14.92 -13.49 -21.19
CA ALA A 160 -16.02 -13.35 -20.25
C ALA A 160 -16.88 -14.62 -20.24
N VAL A 161 -17.13 -15.19 -19.06
CA VAL A 161 -18.27 -16.08 -18.82
C VAL A 161 -18.88 -15.73 -17.46
N SER A 162 -20.06 -15.15 -17.50
CA SER A 162 -20.95 -14.89 -16.36
C SER A 162 -21.43 -16.21 -15.73
N PRO A 163 -21.71 -16.25 -14.42
CA PRO A 163 -22.72 -17.15 -13.88
C PRO A 163 -23.99 -16.38 -13.48
N SER A 164 -25.09 -16.65 -14.19
CA SER A 164 -26.47 -16.36 -13.73
C SER A 164 -26.82 -17.21 -12.49
N PRO A 165 -27.76 -16.75 -11.64
CA PRO A 165 -28.11 -17.39 -10.38
C PRO A 165 -29.11 -18.52 -10.60
N ALA A 166 -28.81 -19.72 -10.11
CA ALA A 166 -29.75 -20.84 -10.12
C ALA A 166 -29.84 -21.53 -8.75
N ALA A 167 -31.05 -21.48 -8.20
CA ALA A 167 -31.70 -22.45 -7.32
C ALA A 167 -31.05 -22.81 -5.98
N VAL A 168 -31.68 -22.26 -4.94
CA VAL A 168 -31.72 -22.72 -3.55
C VAL A 168 -32.06 -24.22 -3.49
N GLN A 169 -31.18 -25.03 -2.89
CA GLN A 169 -31.55 -26.33 -2.31
C GLN A 169 -31.13 -26.33 -0.83
N SER A 170 -32.14 -26.41 0.03
CA SER A 170 -32.05 -26.45 1.48
C SER A 170 -31.31 -27.70 1.98
N PRO A 171 -30.59 -27.64 3.11
CA PRO A 171 -30.07 -28.84 3.76
C PRO A 171 -31.20 -29.68 4.38
N PRO A 172 -31.12 -31.03 4.38
CA PRO A 172 -32.06 -31.86 5.12
C PRO A 172 -31.85 -31.68 6.63
N ALA A 173 -32.97 -31.52 7.35
CA ALA A 173 -33.03 -31.38 8.81
C ALA A 173 -32.42 -32.60 9.53
N PRO A 174 -31.76 -32.44 10.69
CA PRO A 174 -31.46 -33.56 11.56
C PRO A 174 -32.76 -34.09 12.18
N ALA A 175 -32.99 -35.38 11.98
CA ALA A 175 -34.11 -36.11 12.58
C ALA A 175 -34.05 -36.03 14.12
N SER A 176 -35.20 -35.68 14.71
CA SER A 176 -35.48 -35.77 16.13
C SER A 176 -35.12 -37.14 16.70
N ALA A 177 -34.19 -37.18 17.66
CA ALA A 177 -34.05 -38.31 18.56
C ALA A 177 -35.13 -38.18 19.65
N ALA A 178 -36.18 -39.01 19.56
CA ALA A 178 -37.12 -39.24 20.66
C ALA A 178 -36.48 -40.16 21.72
N PRO A 179 -36.81 -39.99 23.01
CA PRO A 179 -36.24 -40.79 24.10
C PRO A 179 -36.89 -42.18 24.16
N ALA A 180 -36.07 -43.24 24.18
CA ALA A 180 -36.53 -44.60 24.41
C ALA A 180 -36.25 -45.05 25.85
N LYS A 181 -37.25 -45.75 26.38
CA LYS A 181 -37.54 -46.12 27.77
C LYS A 181 -36.54 -47.10 28.41
N THR A 182 -36.45 -46.98 29.73
CA THR A 182 -35.93 -47.93 30.72
C THR A 182 -36.57 -49.33 30.60
N PRO A 183 -35.78 -50.37 30.88
CA PRO A 183 -36.21 -51.49 31.72
C PRO A 183 -35.45 -51.56 33.05
#